data_AF-A0A7S2G593-F1
#
_entry.id   AF-A0A7S2G593-F1
#
_cell.length_a   1.000
_cell.length_b   1.000
_cell.length_c   1.000
_cell.angle_alpha   90.00
_cell.angle_beta   90.00
_cell.angle_gamma   90.00
#
_symmetry.space_group_name_H-M   'P 1'
#
loop_
_entity.id
_entity.type
_entity.pdbx_description
1 polymer ?
#
loop_
_entity_poly.entity_id
_entity_poly.type
_entity_poly.pdbx_seq_one_letter_code
_entity_poly.pdbx_strand_id
1 'polypeptide(L)'
;EGELLTCYPGDALAYTPKGGGEGVIWGSHVPFELQDEDMVFGDWADYGVTASDTYAVIALPITGELGYVAEAGYPDPIDGGYAGHFSNDACRVLGGEESIAEYVIASSEAANAMHNSLDDCHMVTVATKSIKAGEEIFVTYGPDYWLEWYDRQDLNSREGFWDTEQEN
;
A
#
# COMPACT_ATOMS: atom_id res chain seq x y z
N GLU A 1 11.58 -12.95 17.23
CA GLU A 1 12.04 -13.17 15.85
C GLU A 1 10.95 -13.94 15.12
N GLY A 2 10.57 -13.48 13.93
CA GLY A 2 9.44 -13.98 13.16
C GLY A 2 9.87 -14.56 11.81
N GLU A 3 8.96 -15.26 11.12
CA GLU A 3 9.23 -15.80 9.79
C GLU A 3 9.11 -14.71 8.72
N LEU A 4 10.08 -14.63 7.81
CA LEU A 4 10.03 -13.72 6.67
C LEU A 4 8.95 -14.22 5.69
N LEU A 5 7.86 -13.47 5.55
CA LEU A 5 6.76 -13.80 4.64
C LEU A 5 7.07 -13.32 3.23
N THR A 6 7.65 -12.13 3.13
CA THR A 6 8.03 -11.53 1.86
C THR A 6 9.17 -10.53 2.05
N CYS A 7 10.04 -10.44 1.04
CA CYS A 7 11.14 -9.50 0.93
C CYS A 7 11.22 -9.06 -0.52
N TYR A 8 10.75 -7.85 -0.81
CA TYR A 8 10.83 -7.31 -2.16
C TYR A 8 11.60 -5.99 -2.18
N PRO A 9 12.52 -5.79 -3.15
CA PRO A 9 12.83 -4.45 -3.59
C PRO A 9 11.55 -3.91 -4.23
N GLY A 10 11.08 -2.72 -3.84
CA GLY A 10 9.98 -2.10 -4.58
C GLY A 10 10.34 -1.97 -6.05
N ASP A 11 9.32 -1.94 -6.88
CA ASP A 11 9.44 -1.72 -8.32
C ASP A 11 10.07 -0.35 -8.62
N ALA A 12 9.80 0.63 -7.77
CA ALA A 12 10.44 1.94 -7.78
C ALA A 12 10.95 2.33 -6.40
N LEU A 13 12.10 3.00 -6.36
CA LEU A 13 12.57 3.77 -5.22
C LEU A 13 12.37 5.25 -5.54
N ALA A 14 11.34 5.85 -4.93
CA ALA A 14 11.09 7.29 -5.00
C ALA A 14 11.96 8.00 -3.98
N TYR A 15 12.55 9.14 -4.35
CA TYR A 15 13.34 9.93 -3.43
C TYR A 15 13.15 11.44 -3.60
N THR A 16 13.15 12.15 -2.47
CA THR A 16 12.96 13.60 -2.40
C THR A 16 14.06 14.21 -1.52
N PRO A 17 15.20 14.64 -2.09
CA PRO A 17 16.34 15.12 -1.30
C PRO A 17 16.04 16.43 -0.57
N LYS A 18 16.66 16.63 0.60
CA LYS A 18 16.68 17.91 1.32
C LYS A 18 17.44 18.97 0.50
N GLY A 19 16.73 19.63 -0.40
CA GLY A 19 17.29 20.54 -1.41
C GLY A 19 16.36 20.78 -2.60
N GLY A 20 15.32 19.95 -2.74
CA GLY A 20 14.33 20.04 -3.81
C GLY A 20 14.66 19.11 -4.97
N GLY A 21 13.61 18.76 -5.73
CA GLY A 21 13.65 17.77 -6.79
C GLY A 21 13.09 16.42 -6.34
N GLU A 22 12.48 15.73 -7.29
CA GLU A 22 11.94 14.37 -7.16
C GLU A 22 12.68 13.48 -8.16
N GLY A 23 12.84 12.22 -7.82
CA GLY A 23 13.44 11.24 -8.74
C GLY A 23 13.05 9.82 -8.39
N VAL A 24 13.12 8.96 -9.41
CA VAL A 24 12.76 7.55 -9.30
C VAL A 24 13.92 6.68 -9.78
N ILE A 25 14.25 5.65 -9.00
CA ILE A 25 15.12 4.56 -9.44
C ILE A 25 14.27 3.32 -9.62
N TRP A 26 14.19 2.83 -10.85
CA TRP A 26 13.42 1.64 -11.19
C TRP A 26 14.21 0.36 -10.95
N GLY A 27 13.53 -0.66 -10.44
CA GLY A 27 14.04 -2.02 -10.39
C GLY A 27 14.35 -2.53 -11.80
N SER A 28 15.42 -3.28 -11.96
CA SER A 28 15.82 -3.81 -13.28
C SER A 28 14.82 -4.82 -13.86
N HIS A 29 13.91 -5.32 -13.03
CA HIS A 29 12.81 -6.19 -13.41
C HIS A 29 11.59 -5.44 -13.96
N VAL A 30 11.52 -4.11 -13.79
CA VAL A 30 10.39 -3.29 -14.25
C VAL A 30 10.57 -2.96 -15.75
N PRO A 31 9.66 -3.40 -16.63
CA PRO A 31 9.68 -3.05 -18.05
C PRO A 31 9.64 -1.54 -18.27
N PHE A 32 10.37 -1.05 -19.27
CA PHE A 32 10.49 0.39 -19.54
C PHE A 32 9.14 1.07 -19.79
N GLU A 33 8.20 0.36 -20.43
CA GLU A 33 6.85 0.81 -20.69
C GLU A 33 5.98 1.02 -19.44
N LEU A 34 6.39 0.47 -18.29
CA LEU A 34 5.72 0.66 -16.99
C LEU A 34 6.41 1.73 -16.12
N GLN A 35 7.55 2.26 -16.58
CA GLN A 35 8.32 3.25 -15.83
C GLN A 35 7.72 4.65 -16.05
N ASP A 36 6.75 5.00 -15.21
CA ASP A 36 6.06 6.29 -15.24
C ASP A 36 6.33 7.08 -13.95
N GLU A 37 7.20 8.09 -14.05
CA GLU A 37 7.59 8.94 -12.92
C GLU A 37 6.43 9.82 -12.43
N ASP A 38 5.56 10.28 -13.32
CA ASP A 38 4.42 11.12 -12.95
C ASP A 38 3.41 10.31 -12.12
N MET A 39 3.22 9.03 -12.47
CA MET A 39 2.37 8.12 -11.69
C MET A 39 2.97 7.80 -10.32
N VAL A 40 4.29 7.67 -10.20
CA VAL A 40 4.98 7.40 -8.91
C VAL A 40 4.71 8.49 -7.87
N PHE A 41 4.72 9.76 -8.27
CA PHE A 41 4.42 10.89 -7.38
C PHE A 41 2.95 11.31 -7.41
N GLY A 42 2.13 10.66 -8.25
CA GLY A 42 0.69 10.81 -8.34
C GLY A 42 -0.05 9.61 -7.78
N ASP A 43 -0.80 8.92 -8.65
CA ASP A 43 -1.74 7.85 -8.28
C ASP A 43 -1.06 6.65 -7.59
N TRP A 44 0.24 6.43 -7.81
CA TRP A 44 0.99 5.34 -7.18
C TRP A 44 1.62 5.71 -5.84
N ALA A 45 1.58 6.97 -5.42
CA ALA A 45 2.15 7.40 -4.14
C ALA A 45 1.48 6.69 -2.95
N ASP A 46 0.17 6.43 -3.05
CA ASP A 46 -0.59 5.66 -2.05
C ASP A 46 -0.12 4.18 -1.95
N TYR A 47 0.62 3.68 -2.97
CA TYR A 47 1.27 2.36 -2.96
C TYR A 47 2.71 2.39 -2.44
N GLY A 48 3.14 3.54 -1.91
CA GLY A 48 4.45 3.72 -1.33
C GLY A 48 4.53 3.34 0.14
N VAL A 49 5.69 2.83 0.54
CA VAL A 49 6.06 2.71 1.95
C VAL A 49 7.31 3.53 2.21
N THR A 50 7.20 4.50 3.10
CA THR A 50 8.31 5.37 3.50
C THR A 50 9.36 4.58 4.27
N ALA A 51 10.56 4.45 3.69
CA ALA A 51 11.72 3.87 4.37
C ALA A 51 12.45 4.90 5.24
N SER A 52 12.41 6.19 4.85
CA SER A 52 12.98 7.31 5.61
C SER A 52 12.37 8.65 5.17
N ASP A 53 12.72 9.76 5.83
CA ASP A 53 12.37 11.14 5.41
C ASP A 53 12.71 11.47 3.93
N THR A 54 13.53 10.67 3.26
CA THR A 54 14.04 10.93 1.92
C THR A 54 13.65 9.87 0.90
N TYR A 55 13.30 8.66 1.33
CA TYR A 55 13.13 7.51 0.45
C TYR A 55 11.81 6.80 0.73
N ALA A 56 11.07 6.49 -0.33
CA ALA A 56 9.91 5.62 -0.31
C ALA A 56 10.08 4.50 -1.33
N VAL A 57 9.67 3.30 -0.95
CA VAL A 57 9.65 2.11 -1.79
C VAL A 57 8.24 1.96 -2.34
N ILE A 58 8.09 1.99 -3.66
CA ILE A 58 6.80 1.87 -4.34
C ILE A 58 6.66 0.46 -4.92
N ALA A 59 5.54 -0.20 -4.62
CA ALA A 59 5.12 -1.40 -5.34
C ALA A 59 4.14 -0.97 -6.43
N LEU A 60 4.38 -1.40 -7.67
CA LEU A 60 3.48 -1.11 -8.77
C LEU A 60 2.20 -1.93 -8.61
N PRO A 61 1.01 -1.30 -8.60
CA PRO A 61 -0.25 -2.01 -8.67
C PRO A 61 -0.47 -2.52 -10.09
N ILE A 62 0.28 -3.55 -10.49
CA ILE A 62 0.05 -4.24 -11.77
C ILE A 62 -1.13 -5.18 -11.58
N THR A 63 -2.33 -4.59 -11.49
CA THR A 63 -3.59 -5.30 -11.72
C THR A 63 -3.98 -5.03 -13.17
N GLY A 64 -3.92 -6.05 -14.02
CA GLY A 64 -4.00 -5.92 -15.47
C GLY A 64 -5.04 -4.92 -16.01
N GLU A 65 -4.64 -4.02 -16.91
CA GLU A 65 -4.96 -4.15 -18.35
C GLU A 65 -3.75 -3.95 -19.30
N LEU A 66 -2.54 -3.69 -18.77
CA LEU A 66 -1.29 -4.08 -19.47
C LEU A 66 -0.98 -5.58 -19.26
N GLY A 67 -1.47 -6.19 -18.17
CA GLY A 67 -2.60 -7.15 -18.08
C GLY A 67 -2.97 -8.24 -19.09
N TYR A 68 -2.19 -8.56 -20.13
CA TYR A 68 -2.56 -9.61 -21.11
C TYR A 68 -2.05 -11.02 -20.76
N VAL A 69 -2.70 -11.73 -19.82
CA VAL A 69 -3.04 -13.17 -19.98
C VAL A 69 -4.05 -13.66 -18.93
N ALA A 70 -5.21 -13.00 -18.82
CA ALA A 70 -6.40 -13.67 -18.27
C ALA A 70 -7.09 -14.61 -19.31
N GLU A 71 -6.60 -14.68 -20.56
CA GLU A 71 -7.17 -15.56 -21.61
C GLU A 71 -6.57 -16.98 -21.65
N ALA A 72 -5.47 -17.25 -20.94
CA ALA A 72 -4.76 -18.53 -21.04
C ALA A 72 -5.04 -19.54 -19.91
N GLY A 73 -6.01 -19.27 -19.03
CA GLY A 73 -6.40 -20.22 -17.98
C GLY A 73 -5.32 -20.54 -16.94
N TYR A 74 -4.28 -19.70 -16.85
CA TYR A 74 -3.31 -19.71 -15.76
C TYR A 74 -3.64 -18.58 -14.78
N PRO A 75 -3.73 -18.85 -13.47
CA PRO A 75 -3.83 -17.78 -12.49
C PRO A 75 -2.53 -16.99 -12.56
N ASP A 76 -2.60 -15.73 -12.97
CA ASP A 76 -1.49 -14.81 -12.82
C ASP A 76 -1.14 -14.80 -11.32
N PRO A 77 0.10 -15.12 -10.91
CA PRO A 77 0.45 -15.00 -9.51
C PRO A 77 0.32 -13.52 -9.18
N ILE A 78 -0.63 -13.18 -8.30
CA ILE A 78 -0.69 -11.88 -7.66
C ILE A 78 0.75 -11.55 -7.25
N ASP A 79 1.30 -10.46 -7.78
CA ASP A 79 2.66 -10.06 -7.46
C ASP A 79 2.78 -10.00 -5.95
N GLY A 80 3.75 -10.71 -5.37
CA GLY A 80 3.93 -10.74 -3.93
C GLY A 80 4.25 -9.36 -3.35
N GLY A 81 4.79 -8.44 -4.15
CA GLY A 81 4.99 -7.03 -3.81
C GLY A 81 3.66 -6.28 -3.71
N TYR A 82 2.78 -6.47 -4.70
CA TYR A 82 1.41 -5.98 -4.67
C TYR A 82 0.60 -6.60 -3.51
N ALA A 83 0.70 -7.92 -3.30
CA ALA A 83 0.03 -8.62 -2.21
C ALA A 83 0.52 -8.20 -0.82
N GLY A 84 1.80 -7.81 -0.72
CA GLY A 84 2.38 -7.23 0.49
C GLY A 84 1.71 -5.90 0.86
N HIS A 85 1.40 -5.06 -0.14
CA HIS A 85 0.65 -3.82 0.04
C HIS A 85 -0.83 -4.08 0.39
N PHE A 86 -1.44 -5.09 -0.24
CA PHE A 86 -2.84 -5.46 0.00
C PHE A 86 -3.08 -6.38 1.23
N SER A 87 -2.11 -6.51 2.13
CA SER A 87 -2.34 -7.24 3.38
C SER A 87 -3.35 -6.46 4.23
N ASN A 88 -4.49 -7.05 4.56
CA ASN A 88 -5.59 -6.37 5.23
C ASN A 88 -5.24 -6.04 6.70
N ASP A 89 -5.86 -5.04 7.31
CA ASP A 89 -5.71 -4.74 8.75
C ASP A 89 -6.69 -5.49 9.67
N ALA A 90 -7.51 -6.35 9.06
CA ALA A 90 -8.61 -7.13 9.62
C ALA A 90 -9.76 -6.29 10.22
N CYS A 91 -9.65 -4.96 10.25
CA CYS A 91 -10.46 -4.08 11.07
C CYS A 91 -10.63 -2.71 10.40
N ARG A 92 -11.86 -2.29 10.11
CA ARG A 92 -12.11 -0.92 9.63
C ARG A 92 -12.55 0.02 10.76
N VAL A 93 -12.30 1.31 10.59
CA VAL A 93 -12.88 2.38 11.42
C VAL A 93 -14.38 2.49 11.13
N LEU A 94 -15.23 2.43 12.16
CA LEU A 94 -16.70 2.41 12.03
C LEU A 94 -17.38 3.75 12.41
N GLY A 95 -16.64 4.72 12.93
CA GLY A 95 -17.15 6.02 13.38
C GLY A 95 -16.16 7.16 13.16
N GLY A 96 -16.36 8.29 13.85
CA GLY A 96 -15.48 9.47 13.78
C GLY A 96 -14.07 9.23 14.30
N GLU A 97 -13.28 10.31 14.39
CA GLU A 97 -11.96 10.33 15.02
C GLU A 97 -11.97 9.64 16.40
N GLU A 98 -13.08 9.72 17.15
CA GLU A 98 -13.23 9.03 18.44
C GLU A 98 -13.09 7.50 18.38
N SER A 99 -13.30 6.88 17.21
CA SER A 99 -13.23 5.42 17.01
C SER A 99 -11.84 4.92 16.59
N ILE A 100 -10.88 5.83 16.35
CA ILE A 100 -9.50 5.47 16.01
C ILE A 100 -8.82 4.67 17.11
N ALA A 101 -9.08 5.01 18.38
CA ALA A 101 -8.50 4.28 19.51
C ALA A 101 -8.99 2.82 19.55
N GLU A 102 -10.26 2.58 19.24
CA GLU A 102 -10.83 1.23 19.18
C GLU A 102 -10.24 0.44 18.01
N TYR A 103 -10.09 1.09 16.84
CA TYR A 103 -9.41 0.51 15.69
C TYR A 103 -7.97 0.10 16.00
N VAL A 104 -7.18 0.99 16.61
CA VAL A 104 -5.76 0.71 16.91
C VAL A 104 -5.63 -0.54 17.78
N ILE A 105 -6.50 -0.70 18.78
CA ILE A 105 -6.53 -1.88 19.64
C ILE A 105 -6.91 -3.12 18.81
N ALA A 106 -8.03 -3.08 18.09
CA ALA A 106 -8.54 -4.23 17.35
C ALA A 106 -7.58 -4.70 16.23
N SER A 107 -7.05 -3.77 15.44
CA SER A 107 -6.08 -4.07 14.38
C SER A 107 -4.78 -4.66 14.95
N SER A 108 -4.28 -4.11 16.06
CA SER A 108 -3.08 -4.64 16.73
C SER A 108 -3.28 -6.07 17.26
N GLU A 109 -4.47 -6.36 17.79
CA GLU A 109 -4.81 -7.71 18.28
C GLU A 109 -4.95 -8.72 17.13
N ALA A 110 -5.54 -8.30 16.02
CA ALA A 110 -5.75 -9.15 14.84
C ALA A 110 -4.47 -9.37 14.02
N ALA A 111 -3.60 -8.37 13.91
CA ALA A 111 -2.38 -8.42 13.11
C ALA A 111 -1.52 -9.65 13.46
N ASN A 112 -1.10 -10.37 12.43
CA ASN A 112 -0.24 -11.55 12.55
C ASN A 112 1.09 -11.39 11.77
N ALA A 113 1.27 -10.24 11.13
CA ALA A 113 2.50 -9.82 10.48
C ALA A 113 2.72 -8.31 10.62
N MET A 114 3.91 -7.84 10.27
CA MET A 114 4.25 -6.41 10.25
C MET A 114 5.25 -6.11 9.13
N HIS A 115 5.20 -4.89 8.61
CA HIS A 115 6.23 -4.37 7.70
C HIS A 115 7.44 -3.88 8.50
N ASN A 116 8.64 -4.24 8.05
CA ASN A 116 9.90 -3.73 8.56
C ASN A 116 10.76 -3.22 7.41
N SER A 117 11.51 -2.17 7.68
CA SER A 117 12.66 -1.79 6.86
C SER A 117 13.78 -2.82 7.08
N LEU A 118 14.36 -3.31 5.98
CA LEU A 118 15.61 -4.06 5.95
C LEU A 118 16.64 -3.19 5.22
N ASP A 119 17.71 -2.84 5.92
CA ASP A 119 18.81 -1.99 5.42
C ASP A 119 18.36 -0.63 4.83
N ASP A 120 17.23 -0.09 5.28
CA ASP A 120 16.68 1.22 4.86
C ASP A 120 16.38 1.36 3.37
N CYS A 121 16.35 0.24 2.64
CA CYS A 121 16.13 0.20 1.20
C CYS A 121 15.24 -0.95 0.73
N HIS A 122 14.96 -1.91 1.61
CA HIS A 122 14.04 -3.02 1.35
C HIS A 122 12.91 -2.99 2.35
N MET A 123 11.71 -3.32 1.89
CA MET A 123 10.57 -3.58 2.77
C MET A 123 10.35 -5.07 2.86
N VAL A 124 10.24 -5.55 4.09
CA VAL A 124 9.95 -6.95 4.38
C VAL A 124 8.69 -7.06 5.21
N THR A 125 7.86 -8.06 4.94
CA THR A 125 6.75 -8.41 5.83
C THR A 125 7.16 -9.63 6.64
N VAL A 126 7.10 -9.51 7.95
CA VAL A 126 7.54 -10.54 8.89
C VAL A 126 6.35 -10.98 9.72
N ALA A 127 6.14 -12.29 9.82
CA ALA A 127 5.14 -12.87 10.70
C ALA A 127 5.46 -12.56 12.17
N THR A 128 4.51 -11.99 12.89
CA THR A 128 4.63 -11.74 14.35
C THR A 128 4.03 -12.88 15.16
N LYS A 129 3.24 -13.75 14.51
CA LYS A 129 2.58 -14.94 15.07
C LYS A 129 2.73 -16.10 14.07
N SER A 130 2.48 -17.33 14.50
CA SER A 130 2.40 -18.46 13.54
C SER A 130 1.19 -18.30 12.63
N ILE A 131 1.41 -18.42 11.32
CA ILE A 131 0.36 -18.35 10.28
C ILE A 131 0.31 -19.70 9.58
N LYS A 132 -0.86 -20.34 9.55
CA LYS A 132 -1.06 -21.64 8.88
C LYS A 132 -1.43 -21.43 7.42
N ALA A 133 -1.19 -22.46 6.60
CA ALA A 133 -1.65 -22.46 5.22
C ALA A 133 -3.18 -22.23 5.15
N GLY A 134 -3.58 -21.22 4.38
CA GLY A 134 -4.97 -20.79 4.23
C GLY A 134 -5.45 -19.75 5.24
N GLU A 135 -4.64 -19.35 6.21
CA GLU A 135 -4.89 -18.16 7.04
C GLU A 135 -4.47 -16.89 6.29
N GLU A 136 -5.25 -15.82 6.44
CA GLU A 136 -4.95 -14.52 5.84
C GLU A 136 -3.84 -13.80 6.61
N ILE A 137 -3.03 -13.03 5.89
CA ILE A 137 -1.96 -12.20 6.48
C ILE A 137 -2.57 -10.85 6.83
N PHE A 138 -2.44 -10.45 8.09
CA PHE A 138 -2.92 -9.17 8.59
C PHE A 138 -1.77 -8.28 9.07
N VAL A 139 -1.72 -7.06 8.55
CA VAL A 139 -0.78 -5.98 8.93
C VAL A 139 -1.57 -4.73 9.29
N THR A 140 -1.12 -3.95 10.28
CA THR A 140 -1.83 -2.71 10.64
C THR A 140 -1.49 -1.58 9.66
N TYR A 141 -2.51 -0.86 9.18
CA TYR A 141 -2.32 0.37 8.39
C TYR A 141 -1.97 1.58 9.28
N GLY A 142 -2.13 1.45 10.59
CA GLY A 142 -1.95 2.55 11.53
C GLY A 142 -3.12 3.55 11.54
N PRO A 143 -3.17 4.43 12.56
CA PRO A 143 -4.24 5.41 12.71
C PRO A 143 -4.18 6.51 11.63
N ASP A 144 -2.99 6.89 11.19
CA ASP A 144 -2.77 8.01 10.27
C ASP A 144 -3.45 7.77 8.91
N TYR A 145 -3.36 6.54 8.38
CA TYR A 145 -4.05 6.15 7.14
C TYR A 145 -5.56 6.42 7.21
N TRP A 146 -6.19 6.03 8.33
CA TRP A 146 -7.64 6.20 8.49
C TRP A 146 -8.05 7.64 8.79
N LEU A 147 -7.20 8.41 9.49
CA LEU A 147 -7.39 9.84 9.71
C LEU A 147 -7.32 10.62 8.41
N GLU A 148 -6.33 10.35 7.56
CA GLU A 148 -6.23 10.94 6.22
C GLU A 148 -7.45 10.63 5.36
N TRP A 149 -7.95 9.40 5.43
CA TRP A 149 -9.20 9.01 4.76
C TRP A 149 -10.41 9.80 5.26
N TYR A 150 -10.49 10.05 6.56
CA TYR A 150 -11.54 10.87 7.16
C TYR A 150 -11.48 12.32 6.67
N ASP A 151 -10.29 12.90 6.64
CA ASP A 151 -10.06 14.25 6.13
C ASP A 151 -10.40 14.35 4.64
N ARG A 152 -10.01 13.36 3.82
CA ARG A 152 -10.40 13.29 2.40
C ARG A 152 -11.92 13.20 2.22
N GLN A 153 -12.63 12.45 3.07
CA GLN A 153 -14.10 12.38 3.01
C GLN A 153 -14.78 13.68 3.48
N ASP A 154 -14.25 14.35 4.51
CA ASP A 154 -14.79 15.64 4.95
C ASP A 154 -14.58 16.73 3.88
N LEU A 155 -13.43 16.73 3.20
CA LEU A 155 -13.15 17.61 2.06
C LEU A 155 -14.10 17.34 0.88
N ASN A 156 -14.33 16.07 0.51
CA ASN A 156 -15.31 15.69 -0.51
C ASN A 156 -16.77 15.90 -0.10
N SER A 157 -17.06 16.00 1.20
CA SER A 157 -18.39 16.37 1.71
C SER A 157 -18.61 17.89 1.76
N ARG A 158 -17.52 18.66 1.80
CA ARG A 158 -17.50 20.13 1.76
C ARG A 158 -17.52 20.69 0.35
N GLU A 159 -16.95 19.99 -0.62
CA GLU A 159 -17.11 20.26 -2.04
C GLU A 159 -18.06 19.22 -2.64
N GLY A 160 -19.36 19.56 -2.70
CA GLY A 160 -20.44 18.65 -3.08
C GLY A 160 -20.14 17.82 -4.34
N PHE A 161 -19.78 16.55 -4.13
CA PHE A 161 -19.51 15.58 -5.20
C PHE A 161 -20.63 14.55 -5.34
N TRP A 162 -21.88 14.99 -5.24
CA TRP A 162 -23.08 14.22 -5.62
C TRP A 162 -24.16 15.07 -6.31
N ASP A 163 -23.79 16.15 -7.02
CA ASP A 163 -24.71 16.74 -8.02
C ASP A 163 -24.57 15.98 -9.34
N THR A 164 -25.03 14.72 -9.33
CA THR A 164 -25.42 14.03 -10.56
C THR A 164 -26.89 13.64 -10.47
N GLU A 165 -27.64 14.39 -11.28
CA GLU A 165 -28.86 14.01 -12.00
C GLU A 165 -30.21 13.99 -11.26
N GLN A 166 -31.06 14.93 -11.66
CA GLN A 166 -32.31 14.54 -12.33
C GLN A 166 -32.64 15.54 -13.43
N GLU A 167 -32.34 15.13 -14.66
CA GLU A 167 -32.99 15.64 -15.87
C GLU A 167 -34.52 15.58 -15.70
N ASN A 168 -35.20 16.66 -16.08
CA ASN A 168 -36.60 16.69 -16.49
C ASN A 168 -36.72 17.56 -17.74
#